data_AF-A0A1G7R7K9-F1
#
_entry.id   AF-A0A1G7R7K9-F1
#
_cell.length_a   1.000
_cell.length_b   1.000
_cell.length_c   1.000
_cell.angle_alpha   90.00
_cell.angle_beta   90.00
_cell.angle_gamma   90.00
#
_symmetry.space_group_name_H-M   'P 1'
#
loop_
_entity.id
_entity.type
_entity.pdbx_description
1 polymer ?
#
loop_
_entity_poly.entity_id
_entity_poly.type
_entity_poly.pdbx_seq_one_letter_code
_entity_poly.pdbx_strand_id
1 'polypeptide(L)'
;MKLMISRFIAIIILVIPGILAMIGFLKMKDALFLFMSRHGDDSLTSITFDWLDFGVGLILFVIGIGFLGGWIFFRDRKRNYVGPRFRKKTTEEPTTDQ
;
A
#
# COMPACT_ATOMS: atom_id res chain seq x y z
N MET A 1 13.65 -18.52 -20.30
CA MET A 1 13.85 -17.05 -20.24
C MET A 1 12.55 -16.24 -20.17
N LYS A 2 11.49 -16.56 -20.94
CA LYS A 2 10.17 -15.87 -20.87
C LYS A 2 9.59 -15.67 -19.45
N LEU A 3 9.75 -16.64 -18.55
CA LEU A 3 9.28 -16.54 -17.15
C LEU A 3 10.06 -15.55 -16.28
N MET A 4 11.34 -15.30 -16.57
CA MET A 4 12.12 -14.32 -15.82
C MET A 4 11.73 -12.90 -16.23
N ILE A 5 11.55 -12.69 -17.54
CA ILE A 5 11.11 -11.40 -18.10
C ILE A 5 9.70 -11.05 -17.60
N SER A 6 8.76 -12.01 -17.55
CA SER A 6 7.42 -11.74 -17.03
C SER A 6 7.40 -11.37 -15.55
N ARG A 7 8.25 -12.01 -14.73
CA ARG A 7 8.42 -11.66 -13.31
C ARG A 7 9.01 -10.27 -13.13
N PHE A 8 9.99 -9.90 -13.95
CA PHE A 8 10.62 -8.58 -13.91
C PHE A 8 9.61 -7.48 -14.27
N ILE A 9 8.85 -7.67 -15.35
CA ILE A 9 7.79 -6.73 -15.76
C ILE A 9 6.72 -6.59 -14.66
N ALA A 10 6.33 -7.69 -14.02
CA ALA A 10 5.37 -7.65 -12.93
C ALA A 10 5.87 -6.80 -11.74
N ILE A 11 7.17 -6.83 -11.44
CA ILE A 11 7.77 -5.99 -10.40
C ILE A 11 7.73 -4.52 -10.81
N ILE A 12 8.08 -4.19 -12.05
CA ILE A 12 8.02 -2.81 -12.56
C ILE A 12 6.59 -2.24 -12.47
N ILE A 13 5.58 -3.04 -12.83
CA ILE A 13 4.18 -2.62 -12.70
C ILE A 13 3.82 -2.36 -11.23
N LEU A 14 4.36 -3.15 -10.31
CA LEU A 14 4.16 -3.01 -8.85
C LEU A 14 4.87 -1.78 -8.25
N VAL A 15 5.89 -1.25 -8.92
CA VAL A 15 6.58 -0.03 -8.48
C VAL A 15 5.68 1.21 -8.63
N ILE A 16 4.82 1.25 -9.65
CA ILE A 16 3.91 2.38 -9.91
C ILE A 16 3.03 2.73 -8.69
N PRO A 17 2.26 1.79 -8.10
CA PRO A 17 1.48 2.06 -6.89
C PRO A 17 2.36 2.37 -5.66
N GLY A 18 3.61 1.89 -5.64
CA GLY A 18 4.58 2.24 -4.60
C GLY A 18 5.02 3.71 -4.68
N ILE A 19 5.29 4.19 -5.89
CA ILE A 19 5.61 5.61 -6.13
C ILE A 19 4.40 6.49 -5.79
N LEU A 20 3.18 6.08 -6.17
CA LEU A 20 1.95 6.78 -5.78
C LEU A 20 1.81 6.88 -4.25
N ALA A 21 2.07 5.79 -3.53
CA ALA A 21 2.06 5.81 -2.07
C ALA A 21 3.11 6.79 -1.52
N MET A 22 4.34 6.76 -2.03
CA MET A 22 5.40 7.67 -1.62
C MET A 22 5.02 9.14 -1.85
N ILE A 23 4.45 9.48 -3.02
CA ILE A 23 3.99 10.84 -3.31
C ILE A 23 2.89 11.28 -2.34
N GLY A 24 1.93 10.39 -2.05
CA GLY A 24 0.87 10.65 -1.07
C GLY A 24 1.44 10.95 0.32
N PHE A 25 2.41 10.14 0.77
CA PHE A 25 3.10 10.34 2.04
C PHE A 25 3.88 11.65 2.09
N LEU A 26 4.58 12.03 1.00
CA LEU A 26 5.30 13.30 0.90
C LEU A 26 4.33 14.49 1.08
N LYS A 27 3.19 14.49 0.40
CA LYS A 27 2.17 15.55 0.58
C LYS A 27 1.65 15.64 2.00
N MET A 28 1.36 14.50 2.64
CA MET A 28 0.93 14.48 4.04
C MET A 28 2.01 15.05 4.97
N LYS A 29 3.27 14.63 4.77
CA LYS A 29 4.42 15.14 5.51
C LYS A 29 4.54 16.64 5.34
N ASP A 30 4.52 17.13 4.11
CA ASP A 30 4.72 18.55 3.81
C ASP A 30 3.61 19.41 4.41
N ALA A 31 2.35 18.98 4.34
CA ALA A 31 1.23 19.67 5.00
C ALA A 31 1.40 19.75 6.53
N LEU A 32 1.85 18.66 7.17
CA LEU A 32 2.11 18.63 8.62
C LEU A 32 3.30 19.51 9.01
N PHE A 33 4.41 19.43 8.29
CA PHE A 33 5.61 20.22 8.56
C PHE A 33 5.37 21.71 8.33
N LEU A 34 4.63 22.07 7.27
CA LEU A 34 4.27 23.47 7.00
C LEU A 34 3.41 24.05 8.12
N PHE A 35 2.45 23.28 8.62
CA PHE A 35 1.61 23.70 9.73
C PHE A 35 2.41 23.88 11.03
N MET A 36 3.28 22.92 11.36
CA MET A 36 4.10 22.98 12.58
C MET A 36 5.14 24.11 12.52
N SER A 37 5.78 24.32 11.36
CA SER A 37 6.76 25.38 11.14
C SER A 37 6.15 26.78 11.27
N ARG A 38 4.94 26.98 10.74
CA ARG A 38 4.23 28.27 10.82
C ARG A 38 3.60 28.54 12.19
N HIS A 39 3.40 27.52 13.02
CA HIS A 39 2.79 27.66 14.35
C HIS A 39 3.65 28.47 15.35
N GLY A 40 4.94 28.66 15.07
CA GLY A 40 5.86 29.44 15.92
C GLY A 40 6.14 30.86 15.44
N ASP A 41 5.45 31.34 14.41
CA ASP A 41 5.66 32.66 13.82
C ASP A 41 4.48 33.59 14.17
N ASP A 42 4.67 34.45 15.18
CA ASP A 42 3.66 35.40 15.70
C ASP A 42 3.20 36.46 14.66
N SER A 43 3.80 36.48 13.46
CA SER A 43 3.47 37.40 12.38
C SER A 43 2.32 36.95 11.46
N LEU A 44 1.90 35.67 11.53
CA LEU A 44 0.92 35.09 10.62
C LEU A 44 -0.48 34.97 11.27
N THR A 45 -1.35 35.95 11.00
CA THR A 45 -2.72 36.07 11.56
C THR A 45 -3.69 34.94 11.15
N SER A 46 -3.28 33.97 10.32
CA SER A 46 -4.09 32.78 10.00
C SER A 46 -3.23 31.57 9.64
N ILE A 47 -2.89 30.75 10.64
CA ILE A 47 -2.36 29.40 10.39
C ILE A 47 -3.53 28.48 10.07
N THR A 48 -3.82 28.33 8.78
CA THR A 48 -4.79 27.34 8.29
C THR A 48 -4.05 26.08 7.87
N PHE A 49 -4.47 24.93 8.40
CA PHE A 49 -3.96 23.63 7.97
C PHE A 49 -4.39 23.34 6.52
N ASP A 50 -3.49 22.87 5.68
CA ASP A 50 -3.81 22.49 4.30
C ASP A 50 -4.48 21.12 4.25
N TRP A 51 -5.77 21.12 4.59
CA TRP A 51 -6.63 19.93 4.58
C TRP A 51 -6.76 19.31 3.19
N LEU A 52 -6.66 20.11 2.12
CA LEU A 52 -6.81 19.62 0.76
C LEU A 52 -5.58 18.79 0.37
N ASP A 53 -4.39 19.34 0.56
CA ASP A 53 -3.15 18.61 0.24
C ASP A 53 -2.94 17.40 1.14
N PHE A 54 -3.29 17.52 2.43
CA PHE A 54 -3.28 16.38 3.35
C PHE A 54 -4.30 15.30 2.95
N GLY A 55 -5.53 15.69 2.62
CA GLY A 55 -6.60 14.76 2.24
C GLY A 55 -6.30 14.03 0.93
N VAL A 56 -5.82 14.75 -0.09
CA VAL A 56 -5.36 14.16 -1.35
C VAL A 56 -4.17 13.23 -1.12
N GLY A 57 -3.20 13.65 -0.31
CA GLY A 57 -2.06 12.83 0.08
C GLY A 57 -2.47 11.53 0.77
N LEU A 58 -3.41 11.61 1.71
CA LEU A 58 -3.95 10.46 2.44
C LEU A 58 -4.64 9.46 1.51
N ILE A 59 -5.49 9.94 0.60
CA ILE A 59 -6.18 9.08 -0.36
C ILE A 59 -5.17 8.37 -1.27
N LEU A 60 -4.21 9.11 -1.84
CA LEU A 60 -3.14 8.54 -2.68
C LEU A 60 -2.32 7.49 -1.93
N PHE A 61 -1.98 7.77 -0.66
CA PHE A 61 -1.23 6.85 0.19
C PHE A 61 -2.00 5.57 0.47
N VAL A 62 -3.26 5.67 0.92
CA VAL A 62 -4.11 4.52 1.25
C VAL A 62 -4.38 3.66 0.02
N ILE A 63 -4.66 4.28 -1.13
CA ILE A 63 -4.84 3.56 -2.40
C ILE A 63 -3.54 2.84 -2.80
N GLY A 64 -2.40 3.53 -2.75
CA GLY A 64 -1.12 2.95 -3.15
C GLY A 64 -0.71 1.78 -2.27
N ILE A 65 -0.72 1.95 -0.94
CA ILE A 65 -0.33 0.90 0.00
C ILE A 65 -1.37 -0.22 0.09
N GLY A 66 -2.66 0.12 -0.02
CA GLY A 66 -3.76 -0.83 -0.05
C GLY A 66 -3.70 -1.73 -1.29
N PHE A 67 -3.39 -1.16 -2.45
CA PHE A 67 -3.16 -1.94 -3.67
C PHE A 67 -1.95 -2.87 -3.53
N LEU A 68 -0.82 -2.37 -3.02
CA LEU A 68 0.39 -3.15 -2.76
C LEU A 68 0.11 -4.32 -1.81
N GLY A 69 -0.51 -4.06 -0.66
CA GLY A 69 -0.87 -5.08 0.33
C GLY A 69 -1.87 -6.10 -0.20
N GLY A 70 -2.91 -5.64 -0.90
CA GLY A 70 -3.92 -6.51 -1.52
C GLY A 70 -3.32 -7.41 -2.60
N TRP A 71 -2.45 -6.87 -3.44
CA TRP A 71 -1.74 -7.64 -4.46
C TRP A 71 -0.79 -8.68 -3.84
N ILE A 72 -0.02 -8.30 -2.81
CA ILE A 72 0.86 -9.22 -2.07
C ILE A 72 0.03 -10.36 -1.50
N PHE A 73 -1.08 -10.06 -0.82
CA PHE A 73 -1.97 -11.08 -0.25
C PHE A 73 -2.54 -12.02 -1.32
N PHE A 74 -3.00 -11.49 -2.45
CA PHE A 74 -3.50 -12.29 -3.57
C PHE A 74 -2.41 -13.21 -4.17
N ARG A 75 -1.20 -12.67 -4.35
CA ARG A 75 -0.03 -13.41 -4.85
C ARG A 75 0.35 -14.54 -3.89
N ASP A 76 0.34 -14.25 -2.60
CA ASP A 76 0.75 -15.18 -1.54
C ASP A 76 -0.25 -16.32 -1.34
N ARG A 77 -1.54 -16.00 -1.43
CA ARG A 77 -2.63 -17.00 -1.41
C ARG A 77 -2.50 -18.04 -2.52
N LYS A 78 -2.06 -17.66 -3.72
CA LYS A 78 -1.85 -18.60 -4.83
C LYS A 78 -0.70 -19.60 -4.60
N ARG A 79 0.23 -19.30 -3.68
CA ARG A 79 1.38 -20.16 -3.38
C ARG A 79 1.29 -20.88 -2.03
N ASN A 80 0.14 -20.80 -1.35
CA ASN A 80 -0.09 -21.41 -0.03
C ASN A 80 0.92 -20.99 1.05
N TYR A 81 1.55 -19.81 0.93
CA TYR A 81 2.40 -19.22 1.97
C TYR A 81 1.60 -18.50 3.07
N VAL A 82 0.27 -18.52 2.94
CA VAL A 82 -0.65 -17.99 3.95
C VAL A 82 -0.65 -18.87 5.20
N GLY A 83 -0.78 -18.26 6.37
CA GLY A 83 -0.80 -18.97 7.65
C GLY A 83 -1.91 -20.06 7.73
N PRO A 84 -1.82 -21.01 8.68
CA PRO A 84 -2.71 -22.17 8.78
C PRO A 84 -4.21 -21.82 8.77
N ARG A 85 -4.58 -20.63 9.26
CA ARG A 85 -5.97 -20.12 9.28
C ARG A 85 -6.54 -19.80 7.89
N PHE A 86 -5.71 -19.48 6.91
CA PHE A 86 -6.13 -19.09 5.55
C PHE A 86 -5.82 -20.16 4.50
N ARG A 87 -5.21 -21.28 4.90
CA ARG A 87 -4.94 -22.41 4.01
C ARG A 87 -6.25 -23.10 3.69
N LYS A 88 -6.48 -23.43 2.40
CA LYS A 88 -7.62 -24.28 2.03
C LYS A 88 -7.40 -25.62 2.74
N LYS A 89 -8.34 -26.05 3.57
CA LYS A 89 -8.36 -27.42 4.07
C LYS A 89 -8.53 -28.29 2.83
N THR A 90 -7.49 -29.03 2.48
CA THR A 90 -7.68 -30.18 1.59
C THR A 90 -8.68 -31.05 2.34
N THR A 91 -9.91 -31.13 1.83
CA THR A 91 -10.81 -32.22 2.22
C THR A 91 -10.05 -33.45 1.79
N GLU A 92 -9.41 -34.13 2.73
CA GLU A 92 -8.99 -35.49 2.51
C GLU A 92 -10.30 -36.23 2.23
N GLU A 93 -10.51 -36.59 0.96
CA GLU A 93 -11.51 -37.60 0.64
C GLU A 93 -11.17 -38.79 1.54
N PRO A 94 -12.15 -39.33 2.31
CA PRO A 94 -11.89 -40.52 3.08
C PRO A 94 -11.39 -41.54 2.07
N THR A 95 -10.16 -41.98 2.26
CA THR A 95 -9.62 -43.14 1.58
C THR A 95 -10.63 -44.24 1.91
N THR A 96 -11.47 -44.58 0.93
CA THR A 96 -12.25 -45.80 0.95
C THR A 96 -11.22 -46.92 0.92
N ASP A 97 -10.71 -47.26 2.10
CA ASP A 97 -10.04 -48.53 2.33
C ASP A 97 -11.09 -49.60 2.08
N GLN A 98 -10.95 -50.22 0.90
CA GLN A 98 -11.42 -51.55 0.47
C GLN A 98 -12.90 -51.89 0.62
#